data_AF-A0A642C4E8-F1
#
_entry.id   AF-A0A642C4E8-F1
#
_cell.length_a   1.000
_cell.length_b   1.000
_cell.length_c   1.000
_cell.angle_alpha   90.00
_cell.angle_beta   90.00
_cell.angle_gamma   90.00
#
_symmetry.space_group_name_H-M   'P 1'
#
loop_
_entity.id
_entity.type
_entity.pdbx_description
1 polymer ?
#
loop_
_entity_poly.entity_id
_entity_poly.type
_entity_poly.pdbx_seq_one_letter_code
_entity_poly.pdbx_strand_id
1 'polypeptide(L)'
;MRKSFNLIWMVFGFLLLIVGCNEDKKSTAFDPNQPVKFTEFMPDSGGIRTKFIVKGSNFGEDKSQVKVYFKDEVGNEREALVLGVKPDVIYAQVPKQAGGESHVRVEIAGKEAELSNAEKTFKYIVTSSVSTVVGKAKEGGNKDGTLGETTFNTPRYVAVDNDDNVFIFDSDGRTRLSSIEQNKTITLLDGMVIDQPLFIDKEKKQLFGPCDNANFGCFLFDANVSWVADKMGQLLANGGWMHSVVLDPVDSTFV
;
A
#
# COMPACT_ATOMS: atom_id res chain seq x y z
N MET A 1 -3.35 -49.08 84.16
CA MET A 1 -2.73 -49.17 82.82
C MET A 1 -3.19 -47.98 81.99
N ARG A 2 -2.22 -47.17 81.54
CA ARG A 2 -2.41 -46.06 80.59
C ARG A 2 -2.87 -46.61 79.23
N LYS A 3 -3.75 -45.86 78.54
CA LYS A 3 -3.51 -45.32 77.18
C LYS A 3 -4.76 -44.58 76.71
N SER A 4 -4.73 -43.26 76.87
CA SER A 4 -5.40 -42.30 75.99
C SER A 4 -4.67 -42.33 74.64
N PHE A 5 -5.39 -42.60 73.55
CA PHE A 5 -4.81 -42.55 72.20
C PHE A 5 -5.81 -41.92 71.22
N ASN A 6 -5.62 -40.60 71.04
CA ASN A 6 -5.68 -39.86 69.78
C ASN A 6 -6.98 -39.83 68.98
N LEU A 7 -7.93 -39.04 69.50
CA LEU A 7 -9.00 -38.37 68.75
C LEU A 7 -8.46 -37.11 68.01
N ILE A 8 -7.33 -37.21 67.31
CA ILE A 8 -6.63 -36.06 66.67
C ILE A 8 -6.24 -36.31 65.19
N TRP A 9 -6.69 -37.41 64.57
CA TRP A 9 -6.32 -37.70 63.17
C TRP A 9 -7.49 -37.67 62.15
N MET A 10 -8.69 -37.26 62.56
CA MET A 10 -9.86 -37.17 61.68
C MET A 10 -10.37 -35.73 61.44
N VAL A 11 -9.59 -34.72 61.85
CA VAL A 11 -9.87 -33.29 61.59
C VAL A 11 -8.83 -32.68 60.64
N PHE A 12 -7.78 -33.42 60.27
CA PHE A 12 -6.71 -32.97 59.37
C PHE A 12 -6.90 -33.36 57.89
N GLY A 13 -8.10 -33.79 57.52
CA GLY A 13 -8.45 -34.25 56.16
C GLY A 13 -9.57 -33.45 55.49
N PHE A 14 -9.88 -32.24 55.98
CA PHE A 14 -10.97 -31.41 55.46
C PHE A 14 -10.65 -29.90 55.49
N LEU A 15 -9.40 -29.54 55.18
CA LEU A 15 -8.97 -28.14 55.08
C LEU A 15 -7.93 -27.93 53.96
N LEU A 16 -8.09 -28.61 52.83
CA LEU A 16 -7.17 -28.48 51.67
C LEU A 16 -7.87 -28.36 50.31
N LEU A 17 -9.11 -27.89 50.29
CA LEU A 17 -9.82 -27.53 49.06
C LEU A 17 -10.63 -26.30 49.40
N ILE A 18 -10.11 -25.10 49.15
CA ILE A 18 -10.55 -24.10 48.14
C ILE A 18 -9.64 -22.87 48.28
N VAL A 19 -8.42 -22.92 47.72
CA VAL A 19 -7.76 -21.68 47.27
C VAL A 19 -8.13 -21.59 45.79
N GLY A 20 -9.33 -21.07 45.53
CA GLY A 20 -9.69 -20.61 44.21
C GLY A 20 -8.90 -19.34 43.93
N CYS A 21 -7.83 -19.44 43.14
CA CYS A 21 -7.33 -18.27 42.43
C CYS A 21 -8.44 -17.81 41.49
N ASN A 22 -9.14 -16.74 41.85
CA ASN A 22 -9.75 -15.90 40.82
C ASN A 22 -8.60 -15.26 40.06
N GLU A 23 -8.22 -15.85 38.93
CA GLU A 23 -7.57 -15.06 37.88
C GLU A 23 -8.66 -14.13 37.34
N ASP A 24 -8.77 -12.94 37.93
CA ASP A 24 -9.49 -11.83 37.32
C ASP A 24 -8.82 -11.58 35.97
N LYS A 25 -9.40 -12.16 34.90
CA LYS A 25 -8.96 -11.90 33.53
C LYS A 25 -9.13 -10.40 33.31
N LYS A 26 -8.02 -9.65 33.38
CA LYS A 26 -8.00 -8.25 32.98
C LYS A 26 -8.61 -8.15 31.59
N SER A 27 -9.65 -7.34 31.46
CA SER A 27 -10.30 -7.08 30.18
C SER A 27 -9.24 -6.65 29.17
N THR A 28 -9.24 -7.30 28.01
CA THR A 28 -8.35 -6.98 26.90
C THR A 28 -8.97 -5.95 25.94
N ALA A 29 -10.26 -5.62 26.13
CA ALA A 29 -10.95 -4.63 25.34
C ALA A 29 -10.48 -3.20 25.68
N PHE A 30 -10.62 -2.30 24.70
CA PHE A 30 -10.44 -0.86 24.88
C PHE A 30 -11.44 -0.31 25.92
N ASP A 31 -10.95 0.46 26.89
CA ASP A 31 -11.75 1.19 27.87
C ASP A 31 -11.71 2.70 27.57
N PRO A 32 -12.82 3.30 27.10
CA PRO A 32 -12.90 4.73 26.80
C PRO A 32 -12.56 5.64 27.99
N ASN A 33 -12.79 5.16 29.22
CA ASN A 33 -12.59 5.93 30.45
C ASN A 33 -11.13 5.93 30.91
N GLN A 34 -10.29 5.05 30.37
CA GLN A 34 -8.87 5.00 30.69
C GLN A 34 -8.03 5.71 29.63
N PRO A 35 -6.90 6.35 30.00
CA PRO A 35 -6.00 6.95 29.01
C PRO A 35 -5.40 5.87 28.11
N VAL A 36 -5.24 6.20 26.84
CA VAL A 36 -4.43 5.39 25.92
C VAL A 36 -3.00 5.86 26.07
N LYS A 37 -2.06 4.93 26.26
CA LYS A 37 -0.64 5.29 26.40
C LYS A 37 0.17 4.65 25.31
N PHE A 38 1.07 5.43 24.75
CA PHE A 38 2.10 5.00 23.82
C PHE A 38 3.45 5.21 24.51
N THR A 39 4.14 4.12 24.84
CA THR A 39 5.36 4.17 25.65
C THR A 39 6.62 4.09 24.81
N GLU A 40 6.64 3.22 23.80
CA GLU A 40 7.83 2.95 23.01
C GLU A 40 7.47 2.42 21.63
N PHE A 41 8.34 2.64 20.66
CA PHE A 41 8.30 1.92 19.40
C PHE A 41 9.65 1.40 18.94
N MET A 42 9.62 0.41 18.05
CA MET A 42 10.80 -0.20 17.43
C MET A 42 10.52 -0.78 16.03
N PRO A 43 11.50 -0.74 15.11
CA PRO A 43 12.78 -0.04 15.22
C PRO A 43 12.60 1.49 15.23
N ASP A 44 13.66 2.24 15.55
CA ASP A 44 13.69 3.71 15.52
C ASP A 44 13.99 4.28 14.13
N SER A 45 14.24 3.42 13.15
CA SER A 45 14.60 3.81 11.79
C SER A 45 14.19 2.76 10.76
N GLY A 46 14.02 3.19 9.51
CA GLY A 46 13.66 2.31 8.40
C GLY A 46 13.05 3.05 7.21
N GLY A 47 12.82 2.34 6.12
CA GLY A 47 12.17 2.87 4.92
C GLY A 47 10.70 2.47 4.79
N ILE A 48 10.14 2.66 3.59
CA ILE A 48 8.76 2.26 3.26
C ILE A 48 8.53 0.78 3.59
N ARG A 49 7.35 0.46 4.15
CA ARG A 49 6.92 -0.91 4.52
C ARG A 49 7.76 -1.60 5.61
N THR A 50 8.70 -0.90 6.26
CA THR A 50 9.40 -1.43 7.45
C THR A 50 8.36 -1.86 8.48
N LYS A 51 8.49 -3.11 8.97
CA LYS A 51 7.62 -3.61 10.06
C LYS A 51 8.02 -2.91 11.35
N PHE A 52 7.02 -2.35 12.02
CA PHE A 52 7.21 -1.48 13.16
C PHE A 52 6.21 -1.85 14.26
N ILE A 53 6.65 -1.74 15.51
CA ILE A 53 5.89 -2.10 16.69
C ILE A 53 5.74 -0.87 17.57
N VAL A 54 4.52 -0.63 18.03
CA VAL A 54 4.19 0.35 19.07
C VAL A 54 3.82 -0.44 20.32
N LYS A 55 4.43 -0.11 21.45
CA LYS A 55 4.09 -0.62 22.77
C LYS A 55 3.34 0.43 23.57
N GLY A 56 2.43 -0.02 24.40
CA GLY A 56 1.61 0.87 25.21
C GLY A 56 0.57 0.14 26.01
N SER A 57 -0.57 0.79 26.23
CA SER A 57 -1.69 0.21 26.96
C SER A 57 -3.01 0.78 26.48
N ASN A 58 -4.07 -0.01 26.67
CA ASN A 58 -5.45 0.34 26.33
C ASN A 58 -5.64 0.51 24.81
N PHE A 59 -5.01 -0.35 24.00
CA PHE A 59 -5.21 -0.36 22.54
C PHE A 59 -6.41 -1.21 22.09
N GLY A 60 -6.89 -2.10 22.95
CA GLY A 60 -7.93 -3.07 22.60
C GLY A 60 -7.43 -4.16 21.64
N GLU A 61 -8.36 -4.79 20.93
CA GLU A 61 -8.10 -5.86 19.95
C GLU A 61 -8.75 -5.60 18.57
N ASP A 62 -9.55 -4.54 18.46
CA ASP A 62 -10.22 -4.18 17.21
C ASP A 62 -9.33 -3.30 16.33
N LYS A 63 -8.74 -3.92 15.30
CA LYS A 63 -7.89 -3.25 14.32
C LYS A 63 -8.56 -2.06 13.62
N SER A 64 -9.89 -2.11 13.42
CA SER A 64 -10.62 -1.05 12.70
C SER A 64 -10.68 0.27 13.47
N GLN A 65 -10.41 0.22 14.78
CA GLN A 65 -10.39 1.38 15.67
C GLN A 65 -8.98 1.97 15.84
N VAL A 66 -7.94 1.32 15.33
CA VAL A 66 -6.55 1.71 15.53
C VAL A 66 -6.04 2.47 14.32
N LYS A 67 -5.51 3.66 14.56
CA LYS A 67 -4.77 4.42 13.55
C LYS A 67 -3.41 4.82 14.09
N VAL A 68 -2.40 4.69 13.25
CA VAL A 68 -1.03 5.10 13.54
C VAL A 68 -0.58 6.05 12.44
N TYR A 69 -0.06 7.20 12.82
CA TYR A 69 0.32 8.27 11.91
C TYR A 69 1.80 8.58 12.05
N PHE A 70 2.41 8.94 10.92
CA PHE A 70 3.75 9.49 10.86
C PHE A 70 3.66 10.90 10.29
N LYS A 71 4.11 11.89 11.07
CA LYS A 71 4.20 13.28 10.65
C LYS A 71 5.66 13.61 10.34
N ASP A 72 5.94 13.91 9.08
CA ASP A 72 7.29 14.24 8.61
C ASP A 72 7.67 15.72 8.90
N GLU A 73 8.95 16.04 8.74
CA GLU A 73 9.49 17.40 8.96
C GLU A 73 8.89 18.47 8.05
N VAL A 74 8.36 18.08 6.89
CA VAL A 74 7.69 18.99 5.95
C VAL A 74 6.18 19.12 6.23
N GLY A 75 5.70 18.51 7.31
CA GLY A 75 4.35 18.67 7.84
C GLY A 75 3.28 17.75 7.25
N ASN A 76 3.65 16.79 6.39
CA ASN A 76 2.72 15.79 5.91
C ASN A 76 2.49 14.73 7.00
N GLU A 77 1.22 14.46 7.29
CA GLU A 77 0.83 13.34 8.13
C GLU A 77 0.31 12.19 7.26
N ARG A 78 0.82 10.98 7.51
CA ARG A 78 0.49 9.80 6.72
C ARG A 78 0.13 8.64 7.63
N GLU A 79 -0.98 7.98 7.29
CA GLU A 79 -1.44 6.82 8.03
C GLU A 79 -0.61 5.58 7.67
N ALA A 80 -0.18 4.85 8.70
CA ALA A 80 0.51 3.59 8.59
C ALA A 80 -0.49 2.44 8.40
N LEU A 81 -0.08 1.41 7.66
CA LEU A 81 -0.90 0.21 7.53
C LEU A 81 -0.81 -0.61 8.83
N VAL A 82 -1.90 -0.66 9.60
CA VAL A 82 -2.00 -1.52 10.78
C VAL A 82 -2.23 -2.97 10.34
N LEU A 83 -1.32 -3.86 10.74
CA LEU A 83 -1.38 -5.29 10.43
C LEU A 83 -2.16 -6.07 11.50
N GLY A 84 -2.06 -5.64 12.76
CA GLY A 84 -2.77 -6.24 13.88
C GLY A 84 -2.55 -5.47 15.18
N VAL A 85 -3.40 -5.74 16.15
CA VAL A 85 -3.37 -5.10 17.47
C VAL A 85 -3.60 -6.15 18.56
N LYS A 86 -2.95 -5.91 19.69
CA LYS A 86 -3.16 -6.53 20.99
C LYS A 86 -3.33 -5.39 22.02
N PRO A 87 -3.81 -5.68 23.24
CA PRO A 87 -4.12 -4.64 24.23
C PRO A 87 -2.96 -3.70 24.59
N ASP A 88 -1.73 -4.19 24.42
CA ASP A 88 -0.48 -3.52 24.76
C ASP A 88 0.49 -3.34 23.56
N VAL A 89 0.15 -3.84 22.37
CA VAL A 89 1.02 -3.84 21.20
C VAL A 89 0.24 -3.60 19.89
N ILE A 90 0.71 -2.67 19.06
CA ILE A 90 0.25 -2.50 17.68
C ILE A 90 1.38 -2.91 16.73
N TYR A 91 1.04 -3.70 15.71
CA TYR A 91 1.92 -4.05 14.61
C TYR A 91 1.51 -3.27 13.36
N ALA A 92 2.43 -2.50 12.78
CA ALA A 92 2.16 -1.67 11.61
C ALA A 92 3.31 -1.70 10.60
N GLN A 93 3.06 -1.09 9.43
CA GLN A 93 4.05 -0.83 8.41
C GLN A 93 4.19 0.67 8.17
N VAL A 94 5.44 1.13 8.14
CA VAL A 94 5.78 2.54 7.92
C VAL A 94 5.31 2.99 6.52
N PRO A 95 4.54 4.09 6.40
CA PRO A 95 4.10 4.62 5.11
C PRO A 95 5.26 5.26 4.34
N LYS A 96 5.04 5.60 3.06
CA LYS A 96 6.02 6.36 2.27
C LYS A 96 6.16 7.77 2.82
N GLN A 97 7.36 8.24 3.11
CA GLN A 97 7.62 9.60 3.64
C GLN A 97 8.72 10.31 2.83
N ALA A 98 8.89 11.61 3.07
CA ALA A 98 9.85 12.45 2.33
C ALA A 98 11.33 12.18 2.70
N GLY A 99 11.60 11.51 3.82
CA GLY A 99 12.94 11.43 4.42
C GLY A 99 13.03 12.23 5.72
N GLY A 100 14.02 11.93 6.56
CA GLY A 100 14.29 12.67 7.79
C GLY A 100 13.62 12.05 9.01
N GLU A 101 13.44 12.86 10.06
CA GLU A 101 12.78 12.43 11.30
C GLU A 101 11.26 12.54 11.18
N SER A 102 10.53 11.70 11.91
CA SER A 102 9.08 11.69 11.88
C SER A 102 8.50 11.44 13.26
N HIS A 103 7.49 12.24 13.62
CA HIS A 103 6.76 12.06 14.87
C HIS A 103 5.67 11.00 14.68
N VAL A 104 5.65 10.03 15.59
CA VAL A 104 4.65 8.95 15.58
C VAL A 104 3.49 9.34 16.49
N ARG A 105 2.27 9.28 15.96
CA ARG A 105 1.02 9.54 16.69
C ARG A 105 0.13 8.31 16.61
N VAL A 106 -0.56 7.98 17.70
CA VAL A 106 -1.44 6.81 17.78
C VAL A 106 -2.81 7.27 18.23
N GLU A 107 -3.86 6.75 17.61
CA GLU A 107 -5.25 7.04 17.91
C GLU A 107 -6.03 5.71 18.02
N ILE A 108 -6.82 5.57 19.08
CA ILE A 108 -7.67 4.39 19.33
C ILE A 108 -9.11 4.88 19.50
N ALA A 109 -10.01 4.45 18.61
CA ALA A 109 -11.43 4.83 18.61
C ALA A 109 -11.64 6.37 18.71
N GLY A 110 -10.81 7.16 18.02
CA GLY A 110 -10.87 8.62 18.04
C GLY A 110 -10.16 9.30 19.22
N LYS A 111 -9.59 8.52 20.15
CA LYS A 111 -8.84 9.02 21.30
C LYS A 111 -7.33 8.96 21.03
N GLU A 112 -6.67 10.12 21.06
CA GLU A 112 -5.23 10.21 20.89
C GLU A 112 -4.48 9.62 22.09
N ALA A 113 -3.43 8.86 21.82
CA ALA A 113 -2.59 8.25 22.83
C ALA A 113 -1.61 9.26 23.43
N GLU A 114 -1.49 9.25 24.75
CA GLU A 114 -0.46 9.99 25.46
C GLU A 114 0.90 9.34 25.20
N LEU A 115 1.78 10.05 24.49
CA LEU A 115 3.14 9.62 24.22
C LEU A 115 4.02 9.87 25.46
N SER A 116 4.61 8.80 26.01
CA SER A 116 5.45 8.89 27.21
C SER A 116 6.79 9.58 26.97
N ASN A 117 7.25 9.66 25.72
CA ASN A 117 8.47 10.36 25.33
C ASN A 117 8.22 11.17 24.05
N ALA A 118 7.81 12.44 24.21
CA ALA A 118 7.45 13.33 23.11
C ALA A 118 8.59 13.61 22.11
N GLU A 119 9.84 13.46 22.56
CA GLU A 119 11.04 13.72 21.75
C GLU A 119 11.44 12.53 20.86
N LYS A 120 10.84 11.35 21.06
CA LYS A 120 11.23 10.16 20.29
C LYS A 120 10.68 10.25 18.87
N THR A 121 11.60 10.32 17.89
CA THR A 121 11.28 10.32 16.45
C THR A 121 11.65 9.00 15.79
N PHE A 122 11.00 8.72 14.66
CA PHE A 122 11.38 7.65 13.75
C PHE A 122 12.17 8.23 12.58
N LYS A 123 13.39 7.75 12.38
CA LYS A 123 14.24 8.16 11.26
C LYS A 123 13.85 7.43 9.98
N TYR A 124 13.12 8.12 9.11
CA TYR A 124 12.76 7.59 7.80
C TYR A 124 13.94 7.65 6.83
N ILE A 125 14.40 6.47 6.41
CA ILE A 125 15.44 6.29 5.41
C ILE A 125 14.74 6.09 4.08
N VAL A 126 14.88 7.06 3.18
CA VAL A 126 14.39 6.92 1.80
C VAL A 126 15.15 5.77 1.14
N THR A 127 14.48 4.64 0.99
CA THR A 127 14.97 3.50 0.22
C THR A 127 14.34 3.52 -1.16
N SER A 128 15.17 3.45 -2.19
CA SER A 128 14.74 3.14 -3.55
C SER A 128 15.22 1.73 -3.90
N SER A 129 14.32 0.91 -4.45
CA SER A 129 14.66 -0.38 -5.02
C SER A 129 14.23 -0.37 -6.48
N VAL A 130 15.09 -0.89 -7.35
CA VAL A 130 14.75 -1.12 -8.75
C VAL A 130 14.45 -2.61 -8.90
N SER A 131 13.29 -2.93 -9.46
CA SER A 131 12.92 -4.29 -9.83
C SER A 131 12.41 -4.32 -11.27
N THR A 132 12.53 -5.47 -11.91
CA THR A 132 11.86 -5.73 -13.18
C THR A 132 10.42 -6.12 -12.89
N VAL A 133 9.48 -5.30 -13.36
CA VAL A 133 8.03 -5.53 -13.17
C VAL A 133 7.50 -6.53 -14.21
N VAL A 134 7.87 -6.32 -15.48
CA VAL A 134 7.47 -7.14 -16.62
C VAL A 134 8.63 -7.18 -17.61
N GLY A 135 8.76 -8.30 -18.33
CA GLY A 135 9.81 -8.48 -19.32
C GLY A 135 10.84 -9.52 -18.91
N LYS A 136 11.39 -10.21 -19.90
CA LYS A 136 12.41 -11.23 -19.71
C LYS A 136 13.79 -10.70 -20.06
N ALA A 137 14.68 -10.66 -19.06
CA ALA A 137 16.02 -10.13 -19.23
C ALA A 137 16.79 -10.91 -20.32
N LYS A 138 17.49 -10.17 -21.19
CA LYS A 138 18.31 -10.70 -22.30
C LYS A 138 17.52 -11.45 -23.39
N GLU A 139 16.19 -11.34 -23.41
CA GLU A 139 15.35 -11.94 -24.44
C GLU A 139 14.44 -10.88 -25.06
N GLY A 140 14.79 -10.48 -26.29
CA GLY A 140 13.94 -9.62 -27.11
C GLY A 140 12.79 -10.41 -27.74
N GLY A 141 11.71 -9.72 -28.06
CA GLY A 141 10.59 -10.28 -28.79
C GLY A 141 9.30 -9.52 -28.53
N ASN A 142 8.19 -10.11 -28.97
CA ASN A 142 6.85 -9.55 -28.81
C ASN A 142 5.88 -10.59 -28.25
N LYS A 143 6.38 -11.48 -27.38
CA LYS A 143 5.57 -12.53 -26.79
C LYS A 143 4.79 -11.96 -25.62
N ASP A 144 3.48 -12.12 -25.64
CA ASP A 144 2.61 -11.97 -24.48
C ASP A 144 2.65 -13.22 -23.61
N GLY A 145 2.36 -13.09 -22.32
CA GLY A 145 2.44 -14.21 -21.38
C GLY A 145 2.19 -13.77 -19.96
N THR A 146 2.74 -14.51 -19.00
CA THR A 146 2.91 -13.97 -17.65
C THR A 146 3.93 -12.83 -17.64
N LEU A 147 4.03 -12.08 -16.54
CA LEU A 147 4.95 -10.93 -16.48
C LEU A 147 6.40 -11.32 -16.73
N GLY A 148 6.81 -12.52 -16.27
CA GLY A 148 8.16 -13.05 -16.46
C GLY A 148 8.41 -13.76 -17.79
N GLU A 149 7.36 -14.09 -18.54
CA GLU A 149 7.46 -14.70 -19.88
C GLU A 149 7.37 -13.68 -21.02
N THR A 150 6.82 -12.51 -20.71
CA THR A 150 6.61 -11.45 -21.69
C THR A 150 7.95 -10.93 -22.19
N THR A 151 8.07 -10.71 -23.50
CA THR A 151 9.29 -10.16 -24.12
C THR A 151 8.97 -8.87 -24.85
N PHE A 152 9.92 -7.93 -24.87
CA PHE A 152 9.79 -6.64 -25.55
C PHE A 152 10.98 -6.42 -26.48
N ASN A 153 10.77 -5.71 -27.59
CA ASN A 153 11.84 -5.28 -28.48
C ASN A 153 12.21 -3.82 -28.18
N THR A 154 11.26 -2.91 -28.35
CA THR A 154 11.50 -1.47 -28.32
C THR A 154 10.43 -0.71 -27.54
N PRO A 155 10.24 -1.02 -26.25
CA PRO A 155 9.32 -0.27 -25.40
C PRO A 155 9.81 1.19 -25.32
N ARG A 156 8.96 2.14 -25.68
CA ARG A 156 9.30 3.57 -25.80
C ARG A 156 8.61 4.40 -24.72
N TYR A 157 7.32 4.17 -24.49
CA TYR A 157 6.54 4.87 -23.47
C TYR A 157 5.86 3.90 -22.53
N VAL A 158 5.57 4.40 -21.33
CA VAL A 158 4.81 3.67 -20.31
C VAL A 158 3.79 4.58 -19.65
N ALA A 159 2.65 4.00 -19.28
CA ALA A 159 1.67 4.62 -18.39
C ALA A 159 1.26 3.62 -17.31
N VAL A 160 0.89 4.11 -16.13
CA VAL A 160 0.46 3.27 -15.00
C VAL A 160 -0.84 3.82 -14.44
N ASP A 161 -1.87 2.98 -14.39
CA ASP A 161 -3.18 3.33 -13.82
C ASP A 161 -3.15 3.32 -12.27
N ASN A 162 -4.32 3.27 -11.62
CA ASN A 162 -4.44 3.23 -10.17
C ASN A 162 -4.47 1.80 -9.59
N ASP A 163 -4.58 0.78 -10.45
CA ASP A 163 -4.56 -0.65 -10.10
C ASP A 163 -3.17 -1.28 -10.36
N ASP A 164 -2.15 -0.42 -10.52
CA ASP A 164 -0.77 -0.77 -10.88
C ASP A 164 -0.62 -1.50 -12.23
N ASN A 165 -1.62 -1.47 -13.12
CA ASN A 165 -1.47 -2.02 -14.46
C ASN A 165 -0.50 -1.16 -15.27
N VAL A 166 0.45 -1.81 -15.95
CA VAL A 166 1.47 -1.14 -16.75
C VAL A 166 1.10 -1.20 -18.22
N PHE A 167 0.89 -0.04 -18.83
CA PHE A 167 0.69 0.11 -20.27
C PHE A 167 2.04 0.36 -20.92
N ILE A 168 2.35 -0.37 -21.98
CA ILE A 168 3.63 -0.28 -22.69
C ILE A 168 3.35 0.00 -24.16
N PHE A 169 3.99 1.05 -24.67
CA PHE A 169 3.86 1.51 -26.05
C PHE A 169 5.20 1.31 -26.74
N ASP A 170 5.22 0.38 -27.70
CA ASP A 170 6.40 -0.04 -28.43
C ASP A 170 6.51 0.71 -29.77
N SER A 171 7.72 1.09 -30.18
CA SER A 171 7.97 1.66 -31.50
C SER A 171 7.75 0.72 -32.68
N ASP A 172 7.65 -0.59 -32.44
CA ASP A 172 7.24 -1.59 -33.42
C ASP A 172 5.71 -1.57 -33.67
N GLY A 173 4.96 -0.65 -33.02
CA GLY A 173 3.53 -0.47 -33.23
C GLY A 173 2.64 -1.35 -32.36
N ARG A 174 3.13 -1.72 -31.16
CA ARG A 174 2.36 -2.52 -30.20
C ARG A 174 2.07 -1.74 -28.93
N THR A 175 0.79 -1.67 -28.57
CA THR A 175 0.35 -1.22 -27.25
C THR A 175 -0.08 -2.43 -26.42
N ARG A 176 0.50 -2.60 -25.24
CA ARG A 176 0.27 -3.74 -24.34
C ARG A 176 -0.16 -3.27 -22.96
N LEU A 177 -0.99 -4.07 -22.30
CA LEU A 177 -1.34 -3.93 -20.88
C LEU A 177 -0.78 -5.13 -20.12
N SER A 178 -0.02 -4.84 -19.08
CA SER A 178 0.52 -5.83 -18.14
C SER A 178 -0.15 -5.65 -16.78
N SER A 179 -1.04 -6.57 -16.42
CA SER A 179 -1.70 -6.58 -15.13
C SER A 179 -0.83 -7.29 -14.10
N ILE A 180 -0.50 -6.54 -13.04
CA ILE A 180 0.35 -7.03 -11.96
C ILE A 180 -0.41 -8.02 -11.09
N GLU A 181 -1.66 -7.69 -10.75
CA GLU A 181 -2.55 -8.56 -9.98
C GLU A 181 -2.78 -9.90 -10.70
N GLN A 182 -3.04 -9.87 -12.01
CA GLN A 182 -3.35 -11.08 -12.78
C GLN A 182 -2.10 -11.82 -13.28
N ASN A 183 -0.90 -11.27 -13.05
CA ASN A 183 0.36 -11.76 -13.61
C ASN A 183 0.24 -12.06 -15.11
N LYS A 184 -0.27 -11.10 -15.89
CA LYS A 184 -0.62 -11.32 -17.30
C LYS A 184 -0.37 -10.07 -18.14
N THR A 185 0.27 -10.26 -19.29
CA THR A 185 0.36 -9.25 -20.35
C THR A 185 -0.51 -9.65 -21.53
N ILE A 186 -1.19 -8.66 -22.10
CA ILE A 186 -1.99 -8.75 -23.32
C ILE A 186 -1.69 -7.57 -24.25
N THR A 187 -1.81 -7.81 -25.55
CA THR A 187 -1.80 -6.76 -26.57
C THR A 187 -3.19 -6.12 -26.68
N LEU A 188 -3.25 -4.79 -26.50
CA LEU A 188 -4.47 -4.00 -26.67
C LEU A 188 -4.63 -3.48 -28.11
N LEU A 189 -3.51 -3.16 -28.77
CA LEU A 189 -3.48 -2.64 -30.14
C LEU A 189 -2.18 -3.09 -30.82
N ASP A 190 -2.28 -3.58 -32.06
CA ASP A 190 -1.13 -3.99 -32.89
C ASP A 190 -1.16 -3.25 -34.24
N GLY A 191 0.02 -3.00 -34.80
CA GLY A 191 0.23 -2.30 -36.06
C GLY A 191 0.15 -0.76 -36.01
N MET A 192 0.02 -0.17 -34.83
CA MET A 192 -0.10 1.29 -34.64
C MET A 192 0.95 1.79 -33.64
N VAL A 193 1.84 2.68 -34.11
CA VAL A 193 2.80 3.36 -33.23
C VAL A 193 2.06 4.48 -32.52
N ILE A 194 1.81 4.27 -31.23
CA ILE A 194 1.26 5.27 -30.32
C ILE A 194 2.44 5.89 -29.58
N ASP A 195 2.57 7.21 -29.70
CA ASP A 195 3.60 7.97 -29.00
C ASP A 195 3.12 8.36 -27.59
N GLN A 196 3.72 9.35 -26.93
CA GLN A 196 3.56 9.56 -25.49
C GLN A 196 2.07 9.65 -25.06
N PRO A 197 1.56 8.71 -24.25
CA PRO A 197 0.17 8.67 -23.83
C PRO A 197 -0.08 9.56 -22.60
N LEU A 198 -1.35 9.83 -22.30
CA LEU A 198 -1.80 10.61 -21.16
C LEU A 198 -3.13 10.10 -20.60
N PHE A 199 -3.23 9.95 -19.28
CA PHE A 199 -4.54 9.78 -18.64
C PHE A 199 -5.31 11.10 -18.64
N ILE A 200 -6.53 11.10 -19.16
CA ILE A 200 -7.34 12.31 -19.31
C ILE A 200 -8.30 12.56 -18.15
N ASP A 201 -8.34 11.64 -17.19
CA ASP A 201 -9.14 11.70 -15.98
C ASP A 201 -8.27 11.43 -14.74
N LYS A 202 -8.71 11.93 -13.57
CA LYS A 202 -7.97 11.79 -12.30
C LYS A 202 -8.00 10.35 -11.77
N GLU A 203 -9.05 9.63 -12.12
CA GLU A 203 -9.28 8.23 -11.77
C GLU A 203 -8.42 7.28 -12.62
N LYS A 204 -7.73 7.81 -13.63
CA LYS A 204 -6.90 7.08 -14.60
C LYS A 204 -7.64 5.93 -15.27
N LYS A 205 -8.87 6.16 -15.72
CA LYS A 205 -9.71 5.19 -16.42
C LYS A 205 -9.69 5.37 -17.94
N GLN A 206 -9.20 6.50 -18.42
CA GLN A 206 -9.21 6.88 -19.82
C GLN A 206 -7.79 7.29 -20.21
N LEU A 207 -7.13 6.44 -21.00
CA LEU A 207 -5.77 6.65 -21.47
C LEU A 207 -5.81 7.05 -22.94
N PHE A 208 -5.41 8.28 -23.24
CA PHE A 208 -5.38 8.83 -24.59
C PHE A 208 -3.96 8.75 -25.16
N GLY A 209 -3.83 8.36 -26.42
CA GLY A 209 -2.53 8.24 -27.10
C GLY A 209 -2.58 8.71 -28.56
N PRO A 210 -1.72 9.63 -28.99
CA PRO A 210 -1.61 10.02 -30.39
C PRO A 210 -0.80 8.98 -31.17
N CYS A 211 -1.20 8.69 -32.41
CA CYS A 211 -0.30 7.98 -33.32
C CYS A 211 0.84 8.88 -33.76
N ASP A 212 2.04 8.32 -33.90
CA ASP A 212 3.23 9.03 -34.38
C ASP A 212 2.97 9.74 -35.72
N ASN A 213 2.24 9.11 -36.65
CA ASN A 213 1.74 9.77 -37.86
C ASN A 213 0.26 10.15 -37.69
N ALA A 214 -0.03 11.46 -37.83
CA ALA A 214 -1.37 12.02 -37.63
C ALA A 214 -2.45 11.45 -38.55
N ASN A 215 -2.09 10.87 -39.69
CA ASN A 215 -3.05 10.19 -40.56
C ASN A 215 -3.71 8.97 -39.89
N PHE A 216 -3.00 8.30 -38.97
CA PHE A 216 -3.55 7.18 -38.22
C PHE A 216 -4.47 7.62 -37.09
N GLY A 217 -4.36 8.88 -36.66
CA GLY A 217 -5.23 9.52 -35.70
C GLY A 217 -4.77 9.33 -34.25
N CYS A 218 -5.72 9.30 -33.34
CA CYS A 218 -5.49 9.09 -31.91
C CYS A 218 -6.43 8.03 -31.37
N PHE A 219 -6.02 7.39 -30.28
CA PHE A 219 -6.74 6.30 -29.66
C PHE A 219 -7.06 6.63 -28.19
N LEU A 220 -8.24 6.21 -27.75
CA LEU A 220 -8.60 6.15 -26.34
C LEU A 220 -8.66 4.69 -25.91
N PHE A 221 -8.02 4.37 -24.80
CA PHE A 221 -8.16 3.10 -24.10
C PHE A 221 -8.98 3.35 -22.83
N ASP A 222 -10.14 2.72 -22.71
CA ASP A 222 -11.09 3.01 -21.62
C ASP A 222 -11.33 1.78 -20.73
N ALA A 223 -11.03 1.93 -19.44
CA ALA A 223 -11.19 0.91 -18.41
C ALA A 223 -12.64 0.38 -18.30
N ASN A 224 -13.64 1.24 -18.53
CA ASN A 224 -15.06 0.90 -18.41
C ASN A 224 -15.50 -0.11 -19.48
N VAL A 225 -14.73 -0.23 -20.55
CA VAL A 225 -14.92 -1.22 -21.62
C VAL A 225 -13.71 -2.14 -21.75
N SER A 226 -13.03 -2.43 -20.62
CA SER A 226 -11.90 -3.38 -20.56
C SER A 226 -10.70 -2.96 -21.43
N TRP A 227 -10.40 -1.66 -21.46
CA TRP A 227 -9.24 -1.08 -22.15
C TRP A 227 -9.23 -1.31 -23.67
N VAL A 228 -10.41 -1.49 -24.26
CA VAL A 228 -10.57 -1.54 -25.72
C VAL A 228 -10.06 -0.22 -26.31
N ALA A 229 -9.24 -0.33 -27.35
CA ALA A 229 -8.71 0.80 -28.10
C ALA A 229 -9.80 1.32 -29.07
N ASP A 230 -10.27 2.53 -28.84
CA ASP A 230 -11.21 3.23 -29.73
C ASP A 230 -10.51 4.37 -30.47
N LYS A 231 -10.79 4.50 -31.77
CA LYS A 231 -10.17 5.54 -32.59
C LYS A 231 -11.00 6.83 -32.51
N MET A 232 -10.41 7.86 -31.92
CA MET A 232 -11.09 9.13 -31.62
C MET A 232 -11.06 10.16 -32.75
N GLY A 233 -10.29 9.91 -33.82
CA GLY A 233 -10.15 10.83 -34.95
C GLY A 233 -8.71 11.32 -35.12
N GLN A 234 -8.52 12.43 -35.81
CA GLN A 234 -7.21 13.03 -36.07
C GLN A 234 -7.12 14.40 -35.39
N LEU A 235 -6.01 14.67 -34.69
CA LEU A 235 -5.73 16.01 -34.15
C LEU A 235 -5.17 16.95 -35.22
N LEU A 236 -4.39 16.43 -36.17
CA LEU A 236 -3.79 17.20 -37.25
C LEU A 236 -4.23 16.65 -38.62
N ALA A 237 -4.79 17.53 -39.46
CA ALA A 237 -5.21 17.19 -40.83
C ALA A 237 -4.07 17.22 -41.85
N ASN A 238 -2.88 17.69 -41.46
CA ASN A 238 -1.74 17.84 -42.37
C ASN A 238 -0.88 16.57 -42.51
N GLY A 239 -1.25 15.48 -41.81
CA GLY A 239 -0.50 14.22 -41.82
C GLY A 239 0.92 14.33 -41.23
N GLY A 240 1.16 15.34 -40.40
CA GLY A 240 2.42 15.53 -39.70
C GLY A 240 2.67 14.49 -38.60
N TRP A 241 3.78 14.65 -37.90
CA TRP A 241 4.18 13.77 -36.81
C TRP A 241 3.68 14.30 -35.46
N MET A 242 3.20 13.41 -34.59
CA MET A 242 2.70 13.74 -33.25
C MET A 242 3.44 12.89 -32.21
N HIS A 243 4.42 13.48 -31.53
CA HIS A 243 5.29 12.76 -30.59
C HIS A 243 4.80 12.73 -29.16
N SER A 244 3.88 13.63 -28.82
CA SER A 244 3.26 13.70 -27.51
C SER A 244 2.00 14.55 -27.59
N VAL A 245 1.18 14.42 -26.56
CA VAL A 245 0.03 15.28 -26.29
C VAL A 245 0.01 15.58 -24.80
N VAL A 246 -0.36 16.80 -24.44
CA VAL A 246 -0.59 17.16 -23.03
C VAL A 246 -1.97 17.78 -22.88
N LEU A 247 -2.55 17.66 -21.70
CA LEU A 247 -3.75 18.41 -21.34
C LEU A 247 -3.35 19.75 -20.76
N ASP A 248 -4.03 20.81 -21.20
CA ASP A 248 -3.98 22.11 -20.53
C ASP A 248 -4.59 21.95 -19.12
N PRO A 249 -3.83 22.26 -18.06
CA PRO A 249 -4.30 22.11 -16.68
C PRO A 249 -5.42 23.11 -16.29
N VAL A 250 -5.71 24.11 -17.12
CA VAL A 250 -6.70 25.17 -16.84
C VAL A 250 -8.07 24.83 -17.42
N ASP A 251 -8.14 24.34 -18.65
CA ASP A 251 -9.41 24.11 -19.35
C ASP A 251 -9.60 22.70 -19.91
N SER A 252 -8.64 21.79 -19.69
CA SER A 252 -8.68 20.40 -20.18
C SER A 252 -8.74 20.28 -21.71
N THR A 253 -8.30 21.29 -22.45
CA THR A 253 -8.07 21.18 -23.90
C THR A 253 -6.74 20.45 -24.16
N PHE A 254 -6.64 19.76 -25.30
CA PHE A 254 -5.39 19.11 -25.72
C PHE A 254 -4.47 20.15 -26.37
N VAL A 255 -3.20 20.14 -25.97
CA VAL A 255 -2.11 20.95 -26.56
C VAL A 255 -1.06 20.04 -27.17
#